data_AF-A0AAD5T713-F1
#
_entry.id   AF-A0AAD5T713-F1
#
_cell.length_a   1.000
_cell.length_b   1.000
_cell.length_c   1.000
_cell.angle_alpha   90.00
_cell.angle_beta   90.00
_cell.angle_gamma   90.00
#
_symmetry.space_group_name_H-M   'P 1'
#
loop_
_entity.id
_entity.type
_entity.pdbx_description
1 polymer ?
#
loop_
_entity_poly.entity_id
_entity_poly.type
_entity_poly.pdbx_seq_one_letter_code
_entity_poly.pdbx_strand_id
1 'polypeptide(L)'
;MFVLKRDGRRERVAFDKITARINKLSYGLDANFVDAAFVAQKVIQGVYQGVTTVELDNLAAETAAYLTTTHPDYAILAARIAVSNLHKETTKTFSTVMTDLYEYKHPKTNLPQPMISKEAYSLIMENAETLNASIIYDRDYSYNYFGFKTLERSYLLKIGGRVVERPQHMLMRVAVGIHGKDIDSVIETYNLLSERYFTHATPTLFNAGTPNAQMSSCFLLSIKDDSIEGIYETLKSCAMISKSA
;
A
#
# COMPACT_ATOMS: atom_id res chain seq x y z
N MET A 1 13.95 -25.88 -16.67
CA MET A 1 13.74 -25.09 -15.45
C MET A 1 12.24 -24.93 -15.20
N PHE A 2 11.80 -25.04 -13.95
CA PHE A 2 10.39 -24.91 -13.55
C PHE A 2 10.24 -23.84 -12.47
N VAL A 3 9.11 -23.14 -12.48
CA VAL A 3 8.66 -22.19 -11.44
C VAL A 3 7.54 -22.80 -10.60
N LEU A 4 7.46 -22.39 -9.34
CA LEU A 4 6.36 -22.74 -8.45
C LEU A 4 5.29 -21.63 -8.49
N LYS A 5 4.10 -21.99 -8.94
CA LYS A 5 2.93 -21.10 -8.90
C LYS A 5 2.44 -20.89 -7.47
N ARG A 6 1.63 -19.85 -7.29
CA ARG A 6 0.94 -19.52 -6.02
C ARG A 6 0.04 -20.67 -5.53
N ASP A 7 -0.50 -21.47 -6.45
CA ASP A 7 -1.31 -22.66 -6.15
C ASP A 7 -0.46 -23.92 -5.87
N GLY A 8 0.87 -23.79 -5.80
CA GLY A 8 1.81 -24.88 -5.58
C GLY A 8 2.14 -25.72 -6.82
N ARG A 9 1.50 -25.47 -7.98
CA ARG A 9 1.77 -26.23 -9.20
C ARG A 9 3.11 -25.85 -9.80
N ARG A 10 3.78 -26.84 -10.39
CA ARG A 10 5.02 -26.65 -11.16
C ARG A 10 4.67 -26.28 -12.59
N GLU A 11 5.25 -25.21 -13.10
CA GLU A 11 5.13 -24.82 -14.51
C GLU A 11 6.50 -24.62 -15.13
N ARG A 12 6.67 -25.02 -16.39
CA ARG A 12 7.91 -24.81 -17.13
C ARG A 12 8.11 -23.33 -17.39
N VAL A 13 9.32 -22.83 -17.13
CA VAL A 13 9.68 -21.44 -17.46
C VAL A 13 9.59 -21.26 -18.97
N ALA A 14 8.79 -20.30 -19.42
CA ALA A 14 8.61 -19.94 -20.81
C ALA A 14 8.85 -18.45 -20.98
N PHE A 15 9.83 -18.08 -21.80
CA PHE A 15 10.19 -16.67 -22.05
C PHE A 15 8.99 -15.88 -22.55
N ASP A 16 8.27 -16.42 -23.53
CA ASP A 16 7.10 -15.77 -24.13
C ASP A 16 6.02 -15.42 -23.08
N LYS A 17 5.86 -16.24 -22.04
CA LYS A 17 4.89 -15.96 -20.96
C LYS A 17 5.34 -14.79 -20.08
N ILE A 18 6.64 -14.67 -19.79
CA ILE A 18 7.21 -13.57 -19.02
C ILE A 18 7.07 -12.28 -19.84
N THR A 19 7.51 -12.31 -21.10
CA THR A 19 7.44 -11.16 -22.02
C THR A 19 6.00 -10.72 -22.24
N ALA A 20 5.07 -11.63 -22.52
CA ALA A 20 3.66 -11.30 -22.72
C ALA A 20 3.04 -10.64 -21.50
N ARG A 21 3.43 -11.06 -20.29
CA ARG A 21 2.95 -10.45 -19.06
C ARG A 21 3.49 -9.05 -18.84
N ILE A 22 4.78 -8.82 -19.05
CA ILE A 22 5.39 -7.48 -18.94
C ILE A 22 4.77 -6.56 -20.00
N ASN A 23 4.59 -7.06 -21.23
CA ASN A 23 3.99 -6.31 -22.32
C ASN A 23 2.52 -5.92 -22.07
N LYS A 24 1.76 -6.75 -21.35
CA LYS A 24 0.40 -6.38 -20.93
C LYS A 24 0.38 -5.18 -19.97
N LEU A 25 1.49 -4.90 -19.27
CA LEU A 25 1.62 -3.81 -18.30
C LEU A 25 2.32 -2.58 -18.87
N SER A 26 2.83 -2.62 -20.11
CA SER A 26 3.51 -1.50 -20.77
C SER A 26 2.55 -0.57 -21.56
N TYR A 27 1.24 -0.69 -21.37
CA TYR A 27 0.26 0.15 -22.07
C TYR A 27 0.49 1.65 -21.82
N GLY A 28 0.48 2.44 -22.89
CA GLY A 28 0.66 3.90 -22.82
C GLY A 28 2.05 4.37 -22.35
N LEU A 29 3.04 3.48 -22.28
CA LEU A 29 4.45 3.83 -22.09
C LEU A 29 5.12 4.05 -23.46
N ASP A 30 6.22 4.80 -23.50
CA ASP A 30 6.94 5.06 -24.76
C ASP A 30 7.58 3.77 -25.31
N ALA A 31 6.96 3.23 -26.36
CA ALA A 31 7.38 2.00 -27.02
C ALA A 31 8.73 2.11 -27.75
N ASN A 32 9.25 3.32 -27.98
CA ASN A 32 10.57 3.50 -28.59
C ASN A 32 11.71 3.21 -27.60
N PHE A 33 11.44 3.34 -26.29
CA PHE A 33 12.45 3.17 -25.23
C PHE A 33 12.14 2.01 -24.29
N VAL A 34 10.87 1.73 -24.00
CA VAL A 34 10.43 0.68 -23.08
C VAL A 34 10.24 -0.64 -23.83
N ASP A 35 11.20 -1.55 -23.67
CA ASP A 35 11.17 -2.88 -24.28
C ASP A 35 10.92 -3.97 -23.23
N ALA A 36 9.72 -4.55 -23.28
CA ALA A 36 9.32 -5.65 -22.40
C ALA A 36 10.16 -6.93 -22.62
N ALA A 37 10.61 -7.20 -23.84
CA ALA A 37 11.44 -8.36 -24.16
C ALA A 37 12.84 -8.18 -23.58
N PHE A 38 13.40 -6.98 -23.62
CA PHE A 38 14.68 -6.67 -22.98
C PHE A 38 14.65 -6.89 -21.45
N VAL A 39 13.57 -6.44 -20.78
CA VAL A 39 13.36 -6.73 -19.35
C VAL A 39 13.29 -8.24 -19.11
N ALA A 40 12.47 -8.96 -19.89
CA ALA A 40 12.31 -10.40 -19.75
C ALA A 40 13.63 -11.16 -19.94
N GLN A 41 14.50 -10.72 -20.88
CA GLN A 41 15.80 -11.34 -21.11
C GLN A 41 16.70 -11.22 -19.88
N LYS A 42 16.76 -10.04 -19.26
CA LYS A 42 17.51 -9.81 -18.02
C LYS A 42 16.95 -10.62 -16.85
N VAL A 43 15.62 -10.70 -16.74
CA VAL A 43 14.95 -11.48 -15.68
C VAL A 43 15.34 -12.95 -15.78
N ILE A 44 15.30 -13.55 -16.98
CA ILE A 44 15.64 -14.96 -17.19
C ILE A 44 17.04 -15.33 -16.67
N GLN A 45 18.01 -14.41 -16.79
CA GLN A 45 19.38 -14.65 -16.33
C GLN A 45 19.46 -14.87 -14.81
N GLY A 46 18.51 -14.31 -14.04
CA GLY A 46 18.42 -14.49 -12.58
C GLY A 46 17.50 -15.62 -12.12
N VAL A 47 16.86 -16.36 -13.03
CA VAL A 47 15.91 -17.43 -12.68
C VAL A 47 16.67 -18.72 -12.35
N TYR A 48 16.33 -19.35 -11.22
CA TYR A 48 16.80 -20.66 -10.82
C TYR A 48 15.66 -21.69 -10.73
N GLN A 49 16.01 -22.98 -10.69
CA GLN A 49 15.01 -24.05 -10.61
C GLN A 49 14.29 -24.03 -9.26
N GLY A 50 12.96 -23.94 -9.29
CA GLY A 50 12.12 -23.91 -8.10
C GLY A 50 11.75 -22.51 -7.60
N VAL A 51 12.19 -21.44 -8.28
CA VAL A 51 11.79 -20.07 -7.96
C VAL A 51 10.27 -19.90 -8.02
N THR A 52 9.71 -19.17 -7.07
CA THR A 52 8.27 -18.91 -7.00
C THR A 52 7.87 -17.83 -7.98
N THR A 53 6.60 -17.84 -8.40
CA THR A 53 6.07 -16.75 -9.24
C THR A 53 6.07 -15.39 -8.54
N VAL A 54 6.08 -15.35 -7.20
CA VAL A 54 6.15 -14.09 -6.44
C VAL A 54 7.56 -13.51 -6.50
N GLU A 55 8.58 -14.36 -6.30
CA GLU A 55 10.00 -13.96 -6.43
C GLU A 55 10.31 -13.52 -7.87
N LEU A 56 9.77 -14.22 -8.87
CA LEU A 56 9.94 -13.85 -10.28
C LEU A 56 9.33 -12.47 -10.58
N ASP A 57 8.16 -12.16 -10.02
CA ASP A 57 7.50 -10.87 -10.19
C ASP A 57 8.29 -9.74 -9.52
N ASN A 58 8.84 -10.00 -8.33
CA ASN A 58 9.69 -9.04 -7.62
C ASN A 58 10.98 -8.78 -8.39
N LEU A 59 11.65 -9.83 -8.88
CA LEU A 59 12.85 -9.71 -9.71
C LEU A 59 12.57 -8.92 -11.00
N ALA A 60 11.42 -9.16 -11.65
CA ALA A 60 11.02 -8.39 -12.82
C ALA A 60 10.77 -6.91 -12.51
N ALA A 61 10.12 -6.61 -11.40
CA ALA A 61 9.89 -5.23 -10.96
C ALA A 61 11.21 -4.51 -10.62
N GLU A 62 12.13 -5.17 -9.91
CA GLU A 62 13.46 -4.64 -9.58
C GLU A 62 14.33 -4.42 -10.84
N THR A 63 14.29 -5.38 -11.77
CA THR A 63 15.01 -5.29 -13.04
C THR A 63 14.50 -4.11 -13.87
N ALA A 64 13.17 -3.94 -13.96
CA ALA A 64 12.58 -2.78 -14.62
C ALA A 64 12.95 -1.47 -13.89
N ALA A 65 12.93 -1.44 -12.55
CA ALA A 65 13.29 -0.26 -11.78
C ALA A 65 14.76 0.16 -12.02
N TYR A 66 15.68 -0.80 -12.16
CA TYR A 66 17.08 -0.53 -12.50
C TYR A 66 17.23 0.19 -13.86
N LEU A 67 16.34 -0.09 -14.82
CA LEU A 67 16.34 0.53 -16.15
C LEU A 67 15.76 1.95 -16.16
N THR A 68 15.31 2.49 -15.02
CA THR A 68 14.87 3.89 -14.91
C THR A 68 15.94 4.89 -15.36
N THR A 69 17.22 4.52 -15.24
CA THR A 69 18.35 5.35 -15.74
C THR A 69 18.38 5.49 -17.25
N THR A 70 17.71 4.61 -17.99
CA THR A 70 17.60 4.67 -19.46
C THR A 70 16.38 5.47 -19.90
N HIS A 71 15.22 5.25 -19.27
CA HIS A 71 13.99 6.00 -19.52
C HIS A 71 13.08 5.98 -18.28
N PRO A 72 12.44 7.10 -17.90
CA PRO A 72 11.62 7.18 -16.69
C PRO A 72 10.41 6.22 -16.69
N ASP A 73 9.85 5.89 -17.85
CA ASP A 73 8.68 4.97 -17.93
C ASP A 73 8.99 3.56 -17.42
N TYR A 74 10.25 3.15 -17.38
CA TYR A 74 10.63 1.89 -16.72
C TYR A 74 10.29 1.89 -15.23
N ALA A 75 10.32 3.05 -14.56
CA ALA A 75 9.87 3.17 -13.17
C ALA A 75 8.36 2.94 -13.03
N ILE A 76 7.57 3.36 -14.03
CA ILE A 76 6.12 3.12 -14.07
C ILE A 76 5.87 1.63 -14.34
N LEU A 77 6.55 1.05 -15.34
CA LEU A 77 6.44 -0.39 -15.65
C LEU A 77 6.78 -1.26 -14.42
N ALA A 78 7.87 -0.93 -13.73
CA ALA A 78 8.30 -1.60 -12.51
C ALA A 78 7.22 -1.54 -11.42
N ALA A 79 6.61 -0.36 -11.21
CA ALA A 79 5.50 -0.21 -10.29
C ALA A 79 4.31 -1.07 -10.67
N ARG A 80 3.93 -1.07 -11.96
CA ARG A 80 2.80 -1.85 -12.48
C ARG A 80 3.01 -3.35 -12.28
N ILE A 81 4.23 -3.85 -12.45
CA ILE A 81 4.57 -5.25 -12.15
C ILE A 81 4.39 -5.53 -10.66
N ALA A 82 4.91 -4.65 -9.79
CA ALA A 82 4.81 -4.81 -8.34
C ALA A 82 3.35 -4.73 -7.83
N VAL A 83 2.56 -3.79 -8.35
CA VAL A 83 1.12 -3.66 -8.08
C VAL A 83 0.35 -4.87 -8.58
N SER A 84 0.65 -5.36 -9.79
CA SER A 84 0.05 -6.59 -10.32
C SER A 84 0.34 -7.80 -9.44
N ASN A 85 1.53 -7.86 -8.82
CA ASN A 85 1.87 -8.89 -7.84
C ASN A 85 1.02 -8.70 -6.56
N LEU A 86 0.98 -7.50 -5.99
CA LEU A 86 0.19 -7.18 -4.80
C LEU A 86 -1.30 -7.52 -4.98
N HIS A 87 -1.89 -7.20 -6.12
CA HIS A 87 -3.30 -7.51 -6.43
C HIS A 87 -3.60 -9.02 -6.46
N LYS A 88 -2.59 -9.87 -6.68
CA LYS A 88 -2.75 -11.33 -6.62
C LYS A 88 -2.60 -11.88 -5.20
N GLU A 89 -1.91 -11.17 -4.34
CA GLU A 89 -1.68 -11.53 -2.93
C GLU A 89 -2.71 -10.93 -1.97
N THR A 90 -3.55 -10.01 -2.44
CA THR A 90 -4.54 -9.28 -1.63
C THR A 90 -5.96 -9.51 -2.11
N THR A 91 -6.90 -9.58 -1.16
CA THR A 91 -8.33 -9.63 -1.44
C THR A 91 -8.76 -8.39 -2.22
N LYS A 92 -9.66 -8.55 -3.19
CA LYS A 92 -10.12 -7.43 -4.02
C LYS A 92 -11.07 -6.52 -3.22
N THR A 93 -12.10 -7.09 -2.59
CA THR A 93 -13.17 -6.36 -1.92
C THR A 93 -12.65 -5.58 -0.70
N PHE A 94 -12.91 -4.27 -0.64
CA PHE A 94 -12.45 -3.39 0.43
C PHE A 94 -13.08 -3.77 1.78
N SER A 95 -14.40 -3.91 1.86
CA SER A 95 -15.08 -4.24 3.13
C SER A 95 -14.54 -5.54 3.76
N THR A 96 -14.25 -6.57 2.96
CA THR A 96 -13.66 -7.82 3.44
C THR A 96 -12.28 -7.61 4.08
N VAL A 97 -11.42 -6.81 3.45
CA VAL A 97 -10.10 -6.47 4.02
C VAL A 97 -10.26 -5.70 5.34
N MET A 98 -11.25 -4.81 5.43
CA MET A 98 -11.52 -4.05 6.65
C MET A 98 -12.04 -4.98 7.78
N THR A 99 -12.85 -6.00 7.46
CA THR A 99 -13.22 -7.06 8.40
C THR A 99 -12.00 -7.84 8.88
N ASP A 100 -11.12 -8.30 7.98
CA ASP A 100 -9.90 -9.03 8.34
C ASP A 100 -9.00 -8.21 9.29
N LEU A 101 -8.91 -6.90 9.06
CA LEU A 101 -8.13 -5.97 9.88
C LEU A 101 -8.76 -5.67 11.25
N TYR A 102 -10.10 -5.65 11.33
CA TYR A 102 -10.82 -5.44 12.58
C TYR A 102 -10.85 -6.69 13.45
N GLU A 103 -11.08 -7.87 12.86
CA GLU A 103 -11.15 -9.15 13.56
C GLU A 103 -9.78 -9.76 13.88
N TYR A 104 -8.70 -9.08 13.49
CA TYR A 104 -7.34 -9.56 13.73
C TYR A 104 -7.06 -9.83 15.21
N LYS A 105 -6.51 -11.03 15.46
CA LYS A 105 -6.04 -11.46 16.79
C LYS A 105 -4.54 -11.69 16.74
N HIS A 106 -3.85 -11.25 17.79
CA HIS A 106 -2.41 -11.40 17.87
C HIS A 106 -2.03 -12.90 18.02
N PRO A 107 -1.19 -13.47 17.14
CA PRO A 107 -1.01 -14.91 17.03
C PRO A 107 -0.41 -15.58 18.28
N LYS A 108 0.37 -14.85 19.08
CA LYS A 108 1.00 -15.40 20.30
C LYS A 108 0.14 -15.29 21.55
N THR A 109 -0.72 -14.27 21.62
CA THR A 109 -1.51 -13.95 22.84
C THR A 109 -2.98 -14.31 22.64
N ASN A 110 -3.41 -14.52 21.40
CA ASN A 110 -4.80 -14.75 20.99
C ASN A 110 -5.78 -13.65 21.42
N LEU A 111 -5.25 -12.48 21.81
CA LEU A 111 -6.04 -11.33 22.20
C LEU A 111 -6.45 -10.54 20.95
N PRO A 112 -7.66 -9.95 20.92
CA PRO A 112 -8.06 -9.03 19.85
C PRO A 112 -7.10 -7.85 19.77
N GLN A 113 -6.61 -7.58 18.56
CA GLN A 113 -5.76 -6.42 18.26
C GLN A 113 -6.28 -5.76 16.97
N PRO A 114 -7.46 -5.13 17.02
CA PRO A 114 -8.04 -4.50 15.84
C PRO A 114 -7.09 -3.40 15.31
N MET A 115 -6.87 -3.40 14.01
CA MET A 115 -6.08 -2.35 13.34
C MET A 115 -6.94 -1.17 12.87
N ILE A 116 -8.26 -1.34 12.89
CA ILE A 116 -9.27 -0.35 12.51
C ILE A 116 -10.18 -0.08 13.71
N SER A 117 -10.61 1.16 13.89
CA SER A 117 -11.53 1.52 14.97
C SER A 117 -12.90 0.89 14.77
N LYS A 118 -13.62 0.62 15.87
CA LYS A 118 -14.96 0.04 15.80
C LYS A 118 -15.93 0.96 15.05
N GLU A 119 -15.76 2.27 15.21
CA GLU A 119 -16.56 3.30 14.57
C GLU A 119 -16.35 3.29 13.06
N ALA A 120 -15.10 3.31 12.60
CA ALA A 120 -14.79 3.25 11.17
C ALA A 120 -15.25 1.92 10.56
N TYR A 121 -15.01 0.80 11.26
CA TYR A 121 -15.48 -0.51 10.81
C TYR A 121 -17.00 -0.57 10.62
N SER A 122 -17.77 -0.09 11.61
CA SER A 122 -19.23 -0.12 11.54
C SER A 122 -19.75 0.72 10.37
N LEU A 123 -19.20 1.92 10.17
CA LEU A 123 -19.55 2.80 9.06
C LEU A 123 -19.24 2.19 7.70
N ILE A 124 -18.08 1.53 7.57
CA ILE A 124 -17.68 0.83 6.35
C ILE A 124 -18.66 -0.30 6.05
N MET A 125 -19.05 -1.07 7.05
CA MET A 125 -19.96 -2.20 6.87
C MET A 125 -21.39 -1.75 6.55
N GLU A 126 -21.87 -0.67 7.17
CA GLU A 126 -23.17 -0.06 6.87
C GLU A 126 -23.26 0.44 5.42
N ASN A 127 -22.15 0.92 4.85
CA ASN A 127 -22.08 1.50 3.50
C ASN A 127 -21.24 0.65 2.53
N ALA A 128 -21.10 -0.66 2.81
CA ALA A 128 -20.14 -1.51 2.13
C ALA A 128 -20.34 -1.56 0.62
N GLU A 129 -21.58 -1.66 0.13
CA GLU A 129 -21.87 -1.72 -1.31
C GLU A 129 -21.39 -0.45 -2.03
N THR A 130 -21.78 0.72 -1.53
CA THR A 130 -21.42 2.03 -2.10
C THR A 130 -19.91 2.25 -2.09
N LEU A 131 -19.25 1.99 -0.96
CA LEU A 131 -17.80 2.19 -0.81
C LEU A 131 -17.00 1.22 -1.69
N ASN A 132 -17.39 -0.06 -1.75
CA ASN A 132 -16.76 -1.04 -2.61
C ASN A 132 -16.91 -0.68 -4.10
N ALA A 133 -18.08 -0.20 -4.51
CA ALA A 133 -18.36 0.19 -5.90
C ALA A 133 -17.61 1.46 -6.32
N SER A 134 -17.33 2.37 -5.37
CA SER A 134 -16.64 3.63 -5.65
C SER A 134 -15.14 3.47 -5.89
N ILE A 135 -14.54 2.33 -5.51
CA ILE A 135 -13.09 2.12 -5.60
C ILE A 135 -12.67 1.74 -7.03
N ILE A 136 -11.73 2.51 -7.58
CA ILE A 136 -11.13 2.28 -8.90
C ILE A 136 -9.72 1.70 -8.75
N TYR A 137 -9.59 0.37 -8.78
CA TYR A 137 -8.31 -0.33 -8.61
C TYR A 137 -7.27 -0.03 -9.70
N ASP A 138 -7.71 0.41 -10.88
CA ASP A 138 -6.78 0.77 -11.97
C ASP A 138 -5.90 1.97 -11.60
N ARG A 139 -6.36 2.82 -10.66
CA ARG A 139 -5.57 3.93 -10.13
C ARG A 139 -4.30 3.46 -9.39
N ASP A 140 -4.22 2.21 -8.92
CA ASP A 140 -2.98 1.66 -8.34
C ASP A 140 -1.84 1.57 -9.38
N TYR A 141 -2.14 1.44 -10.67
CA TYR A 141 -1.13 1.35 -11.73
C TYR A 141 -0.53 2.69 -12.14
N SER A 142 -0.98 3.78 -11.54
CA SER A 142 -0.45 5.12 -11.79
C SER A 142 0.83 5.42 -11.00
N TYR A 143 1.20 4.62 -9.99
CA TYR A 143 2.39 4.88 -9.15
C TYR A 143 3.67 4.60 -9.94
N ASN A 144 4.76 5.28 -9.57
CA ASN A 144 6.10 4.84 -9.94
C ASN A 144 6.63 3.86 -8.88
N TYR A 145 7.72 3.16 -9.20
CA TYR A 145 8.21 2.06 -8.38
C TYR A 145 8.58 2.51 -6.96
N PHE A 146 9.28 3.62 -6.83
CA PHE A 146 9.71 4.14 -5.53
C PHE A 146 8.53 4.59 -4.66
N GLY A 147 7.56 5.29 -5.25
CA GLY A 147 6.33 5.69 -4.56
C GLY A 147 5.54 4.48 -4.07
N PHE A 148 5.38 3.46 -4.92
CA PHE A 148 4.71 2.22 -4.53
C PHE A 148 5.47 1.47 -3.43
N LYS A 149 6.80 1.35 -3.52
CA LYS A 149 7.60 0.68 -2.49
C LYS A 149 7.59 1.41 -1.15
N THR A 150 7.52 2.74 -1.14
CA THR A 150 7.31 3.51 0.08
C THR A 150 5.96 3.19 0.70
N LEU A 151 4.89 3.13 -0.09
CA LEU A 151 3.56 2.73 0.39
C LEU A 151 3.56 1.30 0.96
N GLU A 152 4.08 0.33 0.21
CA GLU A 152 4.16 -1.08 0.60
C GLU A 152 4.98 -1.31 1.88
N ARG A 153 6.06 -0.55 2.07
CA ARG A 153 6.93 -0.69 3.23
C ARG A 153 6.24 -0.22 4.50
N SER A 154 5.61 0.96 4.45
CA SER A 154 5.23 1.68 5.66
C SER A 154 3.74 1.98 5.78
N TYR A 155 3.04 2.30 4.69
CA TYR A 155 1.68 2.86 4.76
C TYR A 155 0.56 1.82 4.69
N LEU A 156 0.78 0.71 3.97
CA LEU A 156 -0.24 -0.33 3.81
C LEU A 156 -0.26 -1.24 5.04
N LEU A 157 -1.45 -1.46 5.61
CA LEU A 157 -1.61 -2.31 6.79
C LEU A 157 -1.26 -3.77 6.49
N LYS A 158 -0.66 -4.42 7.49
CA LYS A 158 -0.10 -5.78 7.38
C LYS A 158 -0.66 -6.71 8.44
N ILE A 159 -1.08 -7.90 8.03
CA ILE A 159 -1.47 -8.99 8.94
C ILE A 159 -0.37 -10.04 8.92
N GLY A 160 0.20 -10.37 10.09
CA GLY A 160 1.27 -11.37 10.19
C GLY A 160 2.52 -11.03 9.35
N GLY A 161 2.80 -9.74 9.15
CA GLY A 161 3.91 -9.26 8.31
C GLY A 161 3.62 -9.23 6.80
N ARG A 162 2.45 -9.70 6.35
CA ARG A 162 2.02 -9.63 4.95
C ARG A 162 1.11 -8.45 4.71
N VAL A 163 1.34 -7.71 3.63
CA VAL A 163 0.46 -6.60 3.22
C VAL A 163 -0.90 -7.17 2.82
N VAL A 164 -1.97 -6.68 3.44
CA VAL A 164 -3.35 -7.06 3.11
C VAL A 164 -4.11 -5.92 2.43
N GLU A 165 -3.66 -4.69 2.65
CA GLU A 165 -4.29 -3.48 2.14
C GLU A 165 -3.68 -3.07 0.79
N ARG A 166 -4.52 -2.76 -0.20
CA ARG A 166 -4.08 -2.11 -1.45
C ARG A 166 -3.97 -0.59 -1.26
N PRO A 167 -3.23 0.14 -2.11
CA PRO A 167 -3.21 1.61 -2.01
C PRO A 167 -4.62 2.22 -2.07
N GLN A 168 -5.50 1.75 -2.95
CA GLN A 168 -6.90 2.22 -2.95
C GLN A 168 -7.65 1.94 -1.64
N HIS A 169 -7.40 0.81 -0.99
CA HIS A 169 -8.04 0.49 0.29
C HIS A 169 -7.58 1.44 1.38
N MET A 170 -6.27 1.74 1.43
CA MET A 170 -5.71 2.72 2.36
C MET A 170 -6.33 4.10 2.16
N LEU A 171 -6.41 4.57 0.91
CA LEU A 171 -7.00 5.88 0.62
C LEU A 171 -8.48 5.97 1.00
N MET A 172 -9.26 4.90 0.75
CA MET A 172 -10.66 4.84 1.16
C MET A 172 -10.80 4.82 2.70
N ARG A 173 -9.97 4.02 3.39
CA ARG A 173 -9.93 4.01 4.87
C ARG A 173 -9.62 5.39 5.43
N VAL A 174 -8.67 6.11 4.85
CA VAL A 174 -8.31 7.47 5.26
C VAL A 174 -9.50 8.41 5.06
N ALA A 175 -10.16 8.37 3.90
CA ALA A 175 -11.32 9.22 3.61
C ALA A 175 -12.48 8.96 4.59
N VAL A 176 -12.80 7.69 4.87
CA VAL A 176 -13.79 7.29 5.89
C VAL A 176 -13.37 7.76 7.28
N GLY A 177 -12.09 7.62 7.62
CA GLY A 177 -11.54 8.04 8.91
C GLY A 177 -11.64 9.56 9.15
N ILE A 178 -11.66 10.37 8.10
CA ILE A 178 -11.77 11.84 8.17
C ILE A 178 -13.23 12.28 8.22
N HIS A 179 -14.07 11.78 7.31
CA HIS A 179 -15.43 12.30 7.09
C HIS A 179 -16.53 11.51 7.83
N GLY A 180 -16.22 10.31 8.31
CA GLY A 180 -17.13 9.50 9.10
C GLY A 180 -18.42 9.15 8.36
N LYS A 181 -19.55 9.72 8.81
CA LYS A 181 -20.90 9.44 8.28
C LYS A 181 -21.23 10.17 6.97
N ASP A 182 -20.46 11.17 6.59
CA ASP A 182 -20.68 11.93 5.37
C ASP A 182 -20.06 11.20 4.16
N ILE A 183 -20.82 10.23 3.61
CA ILE A 183 -20.35 9.34 2.53
C ILE A 183 -20.06 10.10 1.23
N ASP A 184 -20.75 11.20 0.97
CA ASP A 184 -20.50 12.01 -0.23
C ASP A 184 -19.10 12.66 -0.13
N SER A 185 -18.77 13.26 1.01
CA SER A 185 -17.43 13.81 1.28
C SER A 185 -16.33 12.74 1.33
N VAL A 186 -16.65 11.52 1.81
CA VAL A 186 -15.74 10.36 1.74
C VAL A 186 -15.37 10.06 0.29
N ILE A 187 -16.37 9.95 -0.59
CA ILE A 187 -16.15 9.58 -2.00
C ILE A 187 -15.42 10.71 -2.74
N GLU A 188 -15.77 11.97 -2.49
CA GLU A 188 -15.07 13.13 -3.06
C GLU A 188 -13.58 13.10 -2.68
N THR A 189 -13.28 12.97 -1.38
CA THR A 189 -11.90 12.94 -0.88
C THR A 189 -11.14 11.73 -1.40
N TYR A 190 -11.76 10.56 -1.45
CA TYR A 190 -11.16 9.37 -2.06
C TYR A 190 -10.78 9.62 -3.53
N ASN A 191 -11.66 10.23 -4.32
CA ASN A 191 -11.36 10.55 -5.72
C ASN A 191 -10.19 11.53 -5.83
N LEU A 192 -10.21 12.63 -5.08
CA LEU A 192 -9.13 13.62 -5.10
C LEU A 192 -7.76 13.02 -4.68
N LEU A 193 -7.75 12.16 -3.66
CA LEU A 193 -6.54 11.47 -3.20
C LEU A 193 -6.04 10.44 -4.22
N SER A 194 -6.93 9.60 -4.75
CA SER A 194 -6.58 8.52 -5.66
C SER A 194 -6.21 9.00 -7.07
N GLU A 195 -6.71 10.16 -7.48
CA GLU A 195 -6.31 10.89 -8.70
C GLU A 195 -5.11 11.82 -8.47
N ARG A 196 -4.63 11.93 -7.22
CA ARG A 196 -3.43 12.67 -6.81
C ARG A 196 -3.49 14.18 -6.98
N TYR A 197 -4.68 14.76 -6.84
CA TYR A 197 -4.80 16.22 -6.72
C TYR A 197 -4.12 16.74 -5.46
N PHE A 198 -4.15 15.96 -4.38
CA PHE A 198 -3.41 16.23 -3.16
C PHE A 198 -3.10 14.94 -2.40
N THR A 199 -2.33 15.05 -1.31
CA THR A 199 -2.13 13.96 -0.34
C THR A 199 -2.22 14.53 1.07
N HIS A 200 -2.80 13.77 1.99
CA HIS A 200 -2.67 14.10 3.42
C HIS A 200 -1.25 13.81 3.92
N ALA A 201 -0.90 14.42 5.04
CA ALA A 201 0.36 14.20 5.73
C ALA A 201 0.46 12.75 6.25
N THR A 202 1.69 12.31 6.44
CA THR A 202 2.02 10.97 6.90
C THR A 202 1.19 10.48 8.12
N PRO A 203 1.02 11.25 9.21
CA PRO A 203 0.27 10.77 10.38
C PRO A 203 -1.19 10.48 10.06
N THR A 204 -1.80 11.25 9.17
CA THR A 204 -3.17 11.03 8.71
C THR A 204 -3.27 9.74 7.90
N LEU A 205 -2.34 9.50 6.96
CA LEU A 205 -2.35 8.27 6.15
C LEU A 205 -2.16 7.00 6.99
N PHE A 206 -1.33 7.09 8.03
CA PHE A 206 -1.10 6.00 8.98
C PHE A 206 -2.31 5.73 9.88
N ASN A 207 -2.87 6.78 10.48
CA ASN A 207 -3.72 6.63 11.66
C ASN A 207 -5.20 6.91 11.40
N ALA A 208 -5.58 7.49 10.26
CA ALA A 208 -7.00 7.69 9.96
C ALA A 208 -7.74 6.35 9.90
N GLY A 209 -8.85 6.28 10.63
CA GLY A 209 -9.68 5.07 10.76
C GLY A 209 -9.10 3.99 11.68
N THR A 210 -7.97 4.22 12.37
CA THR A 210 -7.41 3.26 13.35
C THR A 210 -7.92 3.57 14.76
N PRO A 211 -7.81 2.62 15.73
CA PRO A 211 -8.29 2.86 17.11
C PRO A 211 -7.64 4.06 17.81
N ASN A 212 -6.39 4.40 17.46
CA ASN A 212 -5.66 5.54 18.00
C ASN A 212 -5.34 6.52 16.85
N ALA A 213 -6.36 7.29 16.43
CA ALA A 213 -6.30 8.16 15.26
C ALA A 213 -5.48 9.45 15.49
N GLN A 214 -4.17 9.35 15.73
CA GLN A 214 -3.30 10.51 15.79
C GLN A 214 -2.95 11.03 14.38
N MET A 215 -3.77 11.96 13.89
CA MET A 215 -3.66 12.48 12.52
C MET A 215 -2.74 13.71 12.39
N SER A 216 -2.16 14.18 13.49
CA SER A 216 -1.20 15.30 13.52
C SER A 216 0.00 14.94 14.40
N SER A 217 1.20 15.26 13.94
CA SER A 217 2.45 14.94 14.65
C SER A 217 3.34 16.16 14.93
N CYS A 218 3.01 17.34 14.40
CA CYS A 218 3.76 18.57 14.64
C CYS A 218 3.09 19.37 15.76
N PHE A 219 3.87 19.73 16.78
CA PHE A 219 3.39 20.47 17.94
C PHE A 219 4.36 21.61 18.28
N LEU A 220 3.83 22.71 18.78
CA LEU A 220 4.59 23.84 19.30
C LEU A 220 4.36 23.91 20.80
N LEU A 221 5.43 24.05 21.58
CA LEU A 221 5.36 24.21 23.03
C LEU A 221 6.16 25.45 23.44
N SER A 222 5.60 26.18 24.40
CA SER A 222 6.33 27.18 25.17
C SER A 222 6.64 26.59 26.55
N ILE A 223 7.79 26.96 27.12
CA ILE A 223 8.10 26.62 28.51
C ILE A 223 7.00 27.21 29.40
N LYS A 224 6.43 26.37 30.28
CA LYS A 224 5.25 26.75 31.06
C LYS A 224 5.49 27.93 32.00
N ASP A 225 6.66 27.93 32.65
CA ASP A 225 7.08 28.95 33.61
C ASP A 225 8.61 28.91 33.78
N ASP A 226 9.22 30.01 34.23
CA ASP A 226 10.66 30.11 34.52
C ASP A 226 10.98 29.49 35.89
N SER A 227 10.66 28.21 36.03
CA SER A 227 10.87 27.41 37.25
C SER A 227 11.30 25.99 36.90
N ILE A 228 11.95 25.30 37.84
CA ILE A 228 12.36 23.90 37.66
C ILE A 228 11.13 23.03 37.40
N GLU A 229 10.04 23.26 38.13
CA GLU A 229 8.76 22.60 37.93
C GLU A 229 8.22 22.82 36.51
N GLY A 230 8.24 24.07 36.03
CA GLY A 230 7.82 24.42 34.66
C GLY A 230 8.67 23.74 33.58
N ILE A 231 9.98 23.62 33.80
CA ILE A 231 10.90 22.91 32.90
C ILE A 231 10.58 21.41 32.85
N TYR A 232 10.44 20.75 34.01
CA TYR A 232 10.17 19.30 34.07
C TYR A 232 8.79 18.95 33.54
N GLU A 233 7.79 19.82 33.72
CA GLU A 233 6.46 19.61 33.15
C GLU A 233 6.46 19.76 31.62
N THR A 234 7.22 20.72 31.10
CA THR A 234 7.41 20.86 29.65
C THR A 234 8.14 19.64 29.08
N LEU A 235 9.18 19.15 29.76
CA LEU A 235 9.89 17.91 29.38
C LEU A 235 8.94 16.70 29.34
N LYS A 236 8.09 16.53 30.35
CA LYS A 236 7.06 15.49 30.38
C LYS A 236 6.12 15.60 29.18
N SER A 237 5.72 16.82 28.83
CA SER A 237 4.85 17.07 27.66
C SER A 237 5.55 16.68 26.35
N CYS A 238 6.82 17.07 26.17
CA CYS A 238 7.64 16.64 25.04
C CYS A 238 7.74 15.12 24.94
N ALA A 239 7.96 14.43 26.07
CA ALA A 239 8.04 12.97 26.10
C ALA A 239 6.72 12.30 25.72
N MET A 240 5.59 12.81 26.20
CA MET A 240 4.26 12.28 25.86
C MET A 240 3.88 12.51 24.39
N ILE A 241 4.25 13.66 23.84
CA ILE A 241 4.08 13.96 22.41
C ILE A 241 4.97 13.02 21.57
N SER A 242 6.25 12.91 21.90
CA SER A 242 7.21 12.08 21.16
C SER A 242 6.88 10.59 21.22
N LYS A 243 6.23 10.11 22.28
CA LYS A 243 5.74 8.72 22.38
C LYS A 243 4.76 8.38 21.25
N SER A 244 4.02 9.39 20.78
CA SER A 244 2.86 9.20 19.92
C SER A 244 3.12 9.71 18.48
N ALA A 245 4.34 10.19 18.21
CA ALA A 245 4.80 10.71 16.92
C ALA A 245 5.33 9.60 15.99
#